data_AF-A0A844GY79-F1
#
_entry.id   AF-A0A844GY79-F1
#
_cell.length_a   1.000
_cell.length_b   1.000
_cell.length_c   1.000
_cell.angle_alpha   90.00
_cell.angle_beta   90.00
_cell.angle_gamma   90.00
#
_symmetry.space_group_name_H-M   'P 1'
#
loop_
_entity.id
_entity.type
_entity.pdbx_description
1 polymer ?
#
loop_
_entity_poly.entity_id
_entity_poly.type
_entity_poly.pdbx_seq_one_letter_code
_entity_poly.pdbx_strand_id
1 'polypeptide(L)'
;MAFQFVHIETYAEQPKAVKGAPDQFNSAEQVLGEAAREGHFSQHVENPQEAIHLSFPGSITLAELREKRSVLLAGIRETVTSANGRTYQRRLRADAATLYTEIHSHPMTPQDMTADPKNKREIANWAARIAMDFTARMPDGIDWTAVLHPDESHVHIHILAINTPDPKLDANKLHVGKCAAARWRICNDSDVIAPLPKPELMARPLKPKKERPSKNRQTQAKRDARHAEAVAAWEESCVPIDAENTDRMSQWETANTAHLKAARQLRGKSGVQRAFNDEMKAFQDRYYEAVGKYCGLLRVGPHLARKSTKAYAADKVQAKQIAETLAESERTKEQLLEQRKGLDRHQAELSQIHHEQKIRQESLQAREERLIADQTELARREDMIREKVKVARQDLERERSELAAAQREKEQQLAGQAAALKKKEHELVQTAIALKNRRKEFDDAVEAMDEVLTAVESGDTTVEGGKLNFQRMPAFLRNMLGIAPEQHSPIQKLVGRFINVINRVQQGIDAMRFGRGSDNDSQSPEL
;
A
#
# COMPACT_ATOMS: atom_id res chain seq x y z
N MET A 1 -51.30 -16.28 -19.11
CA MET A 1 -51.58 -16.43 -17.65
C MET A 1 -51.12 -15.18 -16.89
N ALA A 2 -51.11 -15.07 -15.55
CA ALA A 2 -50.43 -13.96 -14.83
C ALA A 2 -50.05 -14.33 -13.38
N PHE A 3 -49.98 -15.63 -13.11
CA PHE A 3 -49.61 -16.19 -11.83
C PHE A 3 -48.42 -17.12 -12.07
N GLN A 4 -47.63 -17.35 -11.03
CA GLN A 4 -46.49 -18.25 -11.10
C GLN A 4 -46.94 -19.67 -11.47
N PHE A 5 -46.11 -20.37 -12.22
CA PHE A 5 -46.24 -21.80 -12.38
C PHE A 5 -44.86 -22.42 -12.20
N VAL A 6 -44.74 -23.26 -11.19
CA VAL A 6 -43.60 -24.15 -11.00
C VAL A 6 -44.14 -25.53 -10.66
N HIS A 7 -43.60 -26.56 -11.29
CA HIS A 7 -43.92 -27.96 -10.99
C HIS A 7 -42.63 -28.74 -10.86
N ILE A 8 -42.55 -29.65 -9.90
CA ILE A 8 -41.39 -30.51 -9.71
C ILE A 8 -41.83 -31.97 -9.76
N GLU A 9 -41.05 -32.80 -10.43
CA GLU A 9 -41.32 -34.23 -10.58
C GLU A 9 -40.02 -35.01 -10.71
N THR A 10 -40.08 -36.32 -10.45
CA THR A 10 -38.94 -37.21 -10.66
C THR A 10 -39.31 -38.37 -11.57
N TYR A 11 -38.41 -38.72 -12.47
CA TYR A 11 -38.62 -39.75 -13.48
C TYR A 11 -37.64 -40.91 -13.33
N ALA A 12 -38.09 -42.09 -13.78
CA ALA A 12 -37.35 -43.35 -13.78
C ALA A 12 -37.22 -43.87 -15.21
N GLU A 13 -36.38 -44.89 -15.43
CA GLU A 13 -36.26 -45.54 -16.75
C GLU A 13 -37.54 -46.27 -17.14
N GLN A 14 -38.19 -46.93 -16.17
CA GLN A 14 -39.43 -47.63 -16.40
C GLN A 14 -40.54 -46.65 -16.82
N PRO A 15 -41.10 -46.79 -18.03
CA PRO A 15 -42.21 -45.95 -18.48
C PRO A 15 -43.43 -46.13 -17.59
N LYS A 16 -44.08 -45.02 -17.24
CA LYS A 16 -45.35 -45.01 -16.51
C LYS A 16 -46.44 -44.38 -17.35
N ALA A 17 -47.55 -45.08 -17.52
CA ALA A 17 -48.71 -44.56 -18.22
C ALA A 17 -49.25 -43.30 -17.53
N VAL A 18 -49.60 -42.29 -18.32
CA VAL A 18 -50.17 -41.04 -17.83
C VAL A 18 -51.65 -41.28 -17.49
N LYS A 19 -52.04 -40.91 -16.28
CA LYS A 19 -53.42 -41.06 -15.84
C LYS A 19 -54.34 -40.18 -16.69
N GLY A 20 -55.29 -40.79 -17.40
CA GLY A 20 -56.22 -40.10 -18.28
C GLY A 20 -55.74 -39.93 -19.72
N ALA A 21 -54.54 -40.41 -20.04
CA ALA A 21 -53.99 -40.46 -21.39
C ALA A 21 -53.28 -41.81 -21.60
N PRO A 22 -54.02 -42.88 -21.93
CA PRO A 22 -53.50 -44.25 -21.96
C PRO A 22 -52.39 -44.48 -22.99
N ASP A 23 -52.36 -43.67 -24.05
CA ASP A 23 -51.33 -43.73 -25.10
C ASP A 23 -50.10 -42.88 -24.77
N GLN A 24 -50.09 -42.18 -23.64
CA GLN A 24 -48.97 -41.37 -23.18
C GLN A 24 -48.26 -42.07 -22.02
N PHE A 25 -46.94 -42.08 -22.10
CA PHE A 25 -46.06 -42.57 -21.05
C PHE A 25 -45.21 -41.43 -20.52
N ASN A 26 -44.56 -41.67 -19.39
CA ASN A 26 -43.56 -40.79 -18.79
C ASN A 26 -42.36 -41.66 -18.38
N SER A 27 -41.19 -41.38 -18.96
CA SER A 27 -39.90 -41.96 -18.56
C SER A 27 -38.82 -40.87 -18.50
N ALA A 28 -37.69 -41.16 -17.86
CA ALA A 28 -36.57 -40.24 -17.81
C ALA A 28 -35.99 -39.96 -19.21
N GLU A 29 -35.93 -40.99 -20.07
CA GLU A 29 -35.49 -40.87 -21.46
C GLU A 29 -36.39 -39.92 -22.26
N GLN A 30 -37.72 -40.10 -22.14
CA GLN A 30 -38.69 -39.23 -22.81
C GLN A 30 -38.52 -37.77 -22.39
N VAL A 31 -38.39 -37.49 -21.10
CA VAL A 31 -38.27 -36.11 -20.61
C VAL A 31 -36.96 -35.47 -21.05
N LEU A 32 -35.85 -36.23 -21.04
CA LEU A 32 -34.55 -35.75 -21.54
C LEU A 32 -34.58 -35.49 -23.05
N GLY A 33 -35.27 -36.36 -23.80
CA GLY A 33 -35.41 -36.22 -25.24
C GLY A 33 -36.36 -35.08 -25.64
N GLU A 34 -37.44 -34.86 -24.90
CA GLU A 34 -38.34 -33.72 -25.08
C GLU A 34 -37.63 -32.38 -24.80
N ALA A 35 -36.82 -32.32 -23.73
CA ALA A 35 -35.97 -31.17 -23.42
C ALA A 35 -34.88 -30.94 -24.47
N ALA A 36 -34.43 -32.00 -25.15
CA ALA A 36 -33.48 -31.93 -26.26
C ALA A 36 -34.16 -31.71 -27.62
N ARG A 37 -35.49 -31.60 -27.65
CA ARG A 37 -36.30 -31.47 -28.87
C ARG A 37 -36.09 -32.60 -29.88
N GLU A 38 -35.94 -33.82 -29.38
CA GLU A 38 -35.89 -35.01 -30.22
C GLU A 38 -37.24 -35.27 -30.88
N GLY A 39 -37.24 -35.46 -32.21
CA GLY A 39 -38.47 -35.46 -33.02
C GLY A 39 -39.52 -36.49 -32.58
N HIS A 40 -39.11 -37.66 -32.09
CA HIS A 40 -40.04 -38.69 -31.65
C HIS A 40 -40.73 -38.38 -30.30
N PHE A 41 -40.09 -37.59 -29.43
CA PHE A 41 -40.68 -37.13 -28.17
C PHE A 41 -41.36 -35.76 -28.28
N SER A 42 -41.12 -35.03 -29.37
CA SER A 42 -41.62 -33.66 -29.58
C SER A 42 -42.80 -33.59 -30.57
N GLN A 43 -43.49 -34.70 -30.84
CA GLN A 43 -44.55 -34.78 -31.86
C GLN A 43 -45.77 -33.88 -31.60
N HIS A 44 -45.92 -33.40 -30.37
CA HIS A 44 -47.01 -32.50 -29.98
C HIS A 44 -46.69 -31.02 -30.25
N VAL A 45 -45.45 -30.71 -30.64
CA VAL A 45 -45.00 -29.36 -30.99
C VAL A 45 -45.10 -29.20 -32.51
N GLU A 46 -45.86 -28.21 -32.98
CA GLU A 46 -46.16 -28.02 -34.41
C GLU A 46 -44.90 -27.73 -35.25
N ASN A 47 -43.99 -26.93 -34.71
CA ASN A 47 -42.73 -26.57 -35.37
C ASN A 47 -41.59 -26.53 -34.31
N PRO A 48 -41.04 -27.69 -33.93
CA PRO A 48 -40.06 -27.77 -32.86
C PRO A 48 -38.80 -26.99 -33.25
N GLN A 49 -38.40 -26.07 -32.39
CA GLN A 49 -37.16 -25.30 -32.52
C GLN A 49 -36.09 -25.89 -31.61
N GLU A 50 -34.83 -25.57 -31.88
CA GLU A 50 -33.75 -25.94 -30.98
C GLU A 50 -33.96 -25.29 -29.61
N ALA A 51 -33.79 -26.09 -28.56
CA ALA A 51 -33.96 -25.65 -27.20
C ALA A 51 -32.82 -24.70 -26.80
N ILE A 52 -33.14 -23.57 -26.17
CA ILE A 52 -32.14 -22.57 -25.80
C ILE A 52 -31.52 -22.99 -24.46
N HIS A 53 -30.25 -23.38 -24.47
CA HIS A 53 -29.51 -23.67 -23.24
C HIS A 53 -29.25 -22.38 -22.45
N LEU A 54 -29.61 -22.39 -21.17
CA LEU A 54 -29.36 -21.29 -20.25
C LEU A 54 -28.16 -21.62 -19.37
N SER A 55 -27.01 -20.99 -19.65
CA SER A 55 -25.78 -21.21 -18.88
C SER A 55 -25.76 -20.37 -17.60
N PHE A 56 -25.71 -21.06 -16.46
CA PHE A 56 -25.58 -20.46 -15.14
C PHE A 56 -24.33 -21.02 -14.42
N PRO A 57 -23.80 -20.31 -13.40
CA PRO A 57 -22.72 -20.86 -12.59
C PRO A 57 -23.10 -22.25 -12.01
N GLY A 58 -22.27 -23.25 -12.31
CA GLY A 58 -22.47 -24.63 -11.84
C GLY A 58 -23.43 -25.48 -12.67
N SER A 59 -24.07 -24.95 -13.72
CA SER A 59 -24.85 -25.77 -14.67
C SER A 59 -23.96 -26.41 -15.72
N ILE A 60 -24.34 -27.60 -16.19
CA ILE A 60 -23.75 -28.27 -17.35
C ILE A 60 -24.72 -28.26 -18.53
N THR A 61 -24.25 -28.63 -19.73
CA THR A 61 -25.12 -28.76 -20.90
C THR A 61 -26.06 -29.97 -20.76
N LEU A 62 -27.17 -29.97 -21.49
CA LEU A 62 -28.10 -31.10 -21.51
C LEU A 62 -27.43 -32.38 -22.04
N ALA A 63 -26.56 -32.27 -23.03
CA ALA A 63 -25.81 -33.40 -23.57
C ALA A 63 -24.88 -34.03 -22.51
N GLU A 64 -24.11 -33.20 -21.80
CA GLU A 64 -23.24 -33.66 -20.70
C GLU A 64 -24.05 -34.31 -19.57
N LEU A 65 -25.20 -33.73 -19.20
CA LEU A 65 -26.08 -34.30 -18.17
C LEU A 65 -26.56 -35.70 -18.56
N ARG A 66 -26.96 -35.88 -19.82
CA ARG A 66 -27.42 -37.18 -20.36
C ARG A 66 -26.30 -38.20 -20.38
N GLU A 67 -25.12 -37.83 -20.87
CA GLU A 67 -23.96 -38.70 -20.92
C GLU A 67 -23.53 -39.13 -19.51
N LYS A 68 -23.36 -38.17 -18.60
CA LYS A 68 -22.96 -38.42 -17.22
C LYS A 68 -23.95 -39.32 -16.50
N ARG A 69 -25.26 -39.06 -16.66
CA ARG A 69 -26.32 -39.91 -16.11
C ARG A 69 -26.24 -41.34 -16.65
N SER A 70 -26.09 -41.51 -17.96
CA SER A 70 -25.98 -42.82 -18.61
C SER A 70 -24.80 -43.63 -18.07
N VAL A 71 -23.63 -43.00 -18.00
CA VAL A 71 -22.39 -43.62 -17.48
C VAL A 71 -22.55 -44.03 -16.01
N LEU A 72 -23.07 -43.14 -15.16
CA LEU A 72 -23.27 -43.43 -13.74
C LEU A 72 -24.28 -44.58 -13.54
N LEU A 73 -25.43 -44.55 -14.23
CA LEU A 73 -26.44 -45.61 -14.14
C LEU A 73 -25.89 -46.98 -14.57
N ALA A 74 -25.10 -47.02 -15.64
CA ALA A 74 -24.48 -48.25 -16.11
C ALA A 74 -23.50 -48.85 -15.09
N GLY A 75 -22.88 -48.01 -14.25
CA GLY A 75 -21.95 -48.40 -13.20
C GLY A 75 -22.59 -48.90 -11.90
N ILE A 76 -23.83 -48.51 -11.59
CA ILE A 76 -24.46 -48.82 -10.29
C ILE A 76 -24.73 -50.33 -10.15
N ARG A 77 -24.32 -50.89 -9.02
CA ARG A 77 -24.63 -52.27 -8.60
C ARG A 77 -25.21 -52.26 -7.18
N GLU A 78 -26.34 -52.94 -7.00
CA GLU A 78 -27.00 -53.12 -5.71
C GLU A 78 -26.83 -54.55 -5.22
N THR A 79 -26.32 -54.70 -3.99
CA THR A 79 -26.37 -55.97 -3.27
C THR A 79 -27.79 -56.22 -2.77
N VAL A 80 -28.39 -57.33 -3.16
CA VAL A 80 -29.73 -57.75 -2.72
C VAL A 80 -29.64 -59.07 -1.99
N THR A 81 -30.23 -59.13 -0.80
CA THR A 81 -30.42 -60.37 -0.04
C THR A 81 -31.80 -60.93 -0.37
N SER A 82 -31.82 -62.14 -0.95
CA SER A 82 -33.05 -62.89 -1.18
C SER A 82 -33.68 -63.35 0.14
N ALA A 83 -34.97 -63.72 0.10
CA ALA A 83 -35.67 -64.28 1.26
C ALA A 83 -34.99 -65.53 1.84
N ASN A 84 -34.21 -66.26 1.02
CA ASN A 84 -33.47 -67.45 1.41
C ASN A 84 -32.05 -67.13 1.94
N GLY A 85 -31.76 -65.86 2.23
CA GLY A 85 -30.47 -65.40 2.77
C GLY A 85 -29.32 -65.29 1.76
N ARG A 86 -29.51 -65.72 0.50
CA ARG A 86 -28.48 -65.57 -0.54
C ARG A 86 -28.37 -64.12 -1.01
N THR A 87 -27.16 -63.61 -1.09
CA THR A 87 -26.85 -62.29 -1.65
C THR A 87 -26.44 -62.39 -3.12
N TYR A 88 -26.89 -61.43 -3.92
CA TYR A 88 -26.47 -61.29 -5.32
C TYR A 88 -26.36 -59.80 -5.69
N GLN A 89 -25.56 -59.50 -6.71
CA GLN A 89 -25.46 -58.16 -7.27
C GLN A 89 -26.40 -58.01 -8.46
N ARG A 90 -27.10 -56.88 -8.54
CA ARG A 90 -27.92 -56.52 -9.72
C ARG A 90 -27.73 -55.06 -10.10
N ARG A 91 -28.15 -54.69 -11.30
CA ARG A 91 -28.28 -53.28 -11.71
C ARG A 91 -29.35 -52.57 -10.86
N LEU A 92 -29.29 -51.24 -10.82
CA LEU A 92 -30.36 -50.44 -10.23
C LEU A 92 -31.71 -50.80 -10.89
N ARG A 93 -32.76 -50.91 -10.07
CA ARG A 93 -34.13 -51.18 -10.54
C ARG A 93 -34.58 -50.11 -11.54
N ALA A 94 -35.26 -50.52 -12.61
CA ALA A 94 -35.68 -49.62 -13.69
C ALA A 94 -36.67 -48.53 -13.24
N ASP A 95 -37.46 -48.79 -12.19
CA ASP A 95 -38.39 -47.83 -11.59
C ASP A 95 -37.78 -46.95 -10.47
N ALA A 96 -36.46 -47.03 -10.25
CA ALA A 96 -35.77 -46.06 -9.40
C ALA A 96 -35.79 -44.69 -10.09
N ALA A 97 -36.35 -43.69 -9.41
CA ALA A 97 -36.35 -42.34 -9.91
C ALA A 97 -34.94 -41.73 -9.78
N THR A 98 -34.36 -41.39 -10.93
CA THR A 98 -32.95 -40.97 -11.04
C THR A 98 -32.77 -39.67 -11.82
N LEU A 99 -33.88 -39.13 -12.34
CA LEU A 99 -33.93 -37.79 -12.94
C LEU A 99 -34.87 -36.92 -12.10
N TYR A 100 -34.38 -35.78 -11.64
CA TYR A 100 -35.17 -34.72 -11.05
C TYR A 100 -35.46 -33.65 -12.09
N THR A 101 -36.65 -33.06 -12.04
CA THR A 101 -37.08 -32.03 -13.00
C THR A 101 -37.88 -30.93 -12.33
N GLU A 102 -37.74 -29.73 -12.87
CA GLU A 102 -38.62 -28.61 -12.61
C GLU A 102 -39.07 -27.98 -13.92
N ILE A 103 -40.34 -27.59 -13.96
CA ILE A 103 -40.94 -26.87 -15.09
C ILE A 103 -41.40 -25.53 -14.53
N HIS A 104 -40.88 -24.45 -15.09
CA HIS A 104 -41.28 -23.09 -14.78
C HIS A 104 -41.95 -22.49 -16.01
N SER A 105 -43.21 -22.05 -15.90
CA SER A 105 -43.92 -21.46 -17.04
C SER A 105 -44.19 -19.98 -16.81
N HIS A 106 -43.88 -19.17 -17.81
CA HIS A 106 -44.13 -17.74 -17.82
C HIS A 106 -45.41 -17.41 -18.60
N PRO A 107 -46.21 -16.42 -18.17
CA PRO A 107 -47.35 -15.91 -18.92
C PRO A 107 -47.10 -15.42 -20.35
N MET A 108 -45.85 -15.09 -20.67
CA MET A 108 -45.45 -14.46 -21.92
C MET A 108 -45.39 -15.50 -23.04
N THR A 109 -45.87 -15.12 -24.23
CA THR A 109 -45.72 -15.96 -25.41
C THR A 109 -44.32 -15.80 -26.01
N PRO A 110 -43.77 -16.81 -26.71
CA PRO A 110 -42.47 -16.63 -27.37
C PRO A 110 -42.45 -15.53 -28.43
N GLN A 111 -43.59 -15.27 -29.07
CA GLN A 111 -43.76 -14.16 -30.01
C GLN A 111 -43.57 -12.81 -29.30
N ASP A 112 -44.23 -12.60 -28.16
CA ASP A 112 -44.10 -11.37 -27.36
C ASP A 112 -42.67 -11.20 -26.83
N MET A 113 -42.04 -12.30 -26.39
CA MET A 113 -40.64 -12.31 -25.96
C MET A 113 -39.72 -11.83 -27.07
N THR A 114 -39.96 -12.27 -28.31
CA THR A 114 -39.09 -11.94 -29.45
C THR A 114 -39.33 -10.54 -29.99
N ALA A 115 -40.55 -10.02 -29.86
CA ALA A 115 -40.97 -8.72 -30.39
C ALA A 115 -40.33 -7.50 -29.70
N ASP A 116 -39.96 -7.57 -28.42
CA ASP A 116 -39.37 -6.45 -27.68
C ASP A 116 -38.11 -6.88 -26.89
N PRO A 117 -36.95 -6.20 -27.07
CA PRO A 117 -35.78 -6.40 -26.22
C PRO A 117 -36.03 -6.29 -24.71
N LYS A 118 -37.00 -5.48 -24.28
CA LYS A 118 -37.40 -5.37 -22.86
C LYS A 118 -37.99 -6.69 -22.34
N ASN A 119 -38.81 -7.35 -23.14
CA ASN A 119 -39.42 -8.63 -22.80
C ASN A 119 -38.35 -9.73 -22.69
N LYS A 120 -37.35 -9.73 -23.59
CA LYS A 120 -36.19 -10.64 -23.46
C LYS A 120 -35.45 -10.42 -22.14
N ARG A 121 -35.25 -9.17 -21.71
CA ARG A 121 -34.62 -8.86 -20.43
C ARG A 121 -35.48 -9.27 -19.23
N GLU A 122 -36.80 -9.16 -19.33
CA GLU A 122 -37.73 -9.67 -18.31
C GLU A 122 -37.58 -11.19 -18.14
N ILE A 123 -37.59 -11.94 -19.25
CA ILE A 123 -37.39 -13.40 -19.23
C ILE A 123 -35.99 -13.77 -18.71
N ALA A 124 -34.95 -13.05 -19.09
CA ALA A 124 -33.60 -13.28 -18.58
C ALA A 124 -33.51 -13.06 -17.06
N ASN A 125 -34.14 -11.99 -16.55
CA ASN A 125 -34.21 -11.72 -15.11
C ASN A 125 -34.99 -12.81 -14.36
N TRP A 126 -36.11 -13.26 -14.94
CA TRP A 126 -36.91 -14.37 -14.39
C TRP A 126 -36.09 -15.66 -14.34
N ALA A 127 -35.38 -16.01 -15.42
CA ALA A 127 -34.51 -17.18 -15.50
C ALA A 127 -33.37 -17.12 -14.47
N ALA A 128 -32.72 -15.96 -14.30
CA ALA A 128 -31.68 -15.76 -13.31
C ALA A 128 -32.20 -15.98 -11.88
N ARG A 129 -33.39 -15.48 -11.55
CA ARG A 129 -34.02 -15.70 -10.24
C ARG A 129 -34.39 -17.17 -10.00
N ILE A 130 -34.88 -17.86 -11.03
CA ILE A 130 -35.12 -19.31 -10.96
C ILE A 130 -33.82 -20.05 -10.64
N ALA A 131 -32.73 -19.76 -11.34
CA ALA A 131 -31.44 -20.40 -11.10
C ALA A 131 -30.92 -20.10 -9.68
N MET A 132 -31.07 -18.86 -9.20
CA MET A 132 -30.73 -18.48 -7.83
C MET A 132 -31.57 -19.23 -6.79
N ASP A 133 -32.89 -19.33 -6.96
CA ASP A 133 -33.76 -20.10 -6.06
C ASP A 133 -33.39 -21.59 -6.06
N PHE A 134 -33.20 -22.17 -7.24
CA PHE A 134 -32.83 -23.57 -7.42
C PHE A 134 -31.50 -23.89 -6.70
N THR A 135 -30.45 -23.12 -7.00
CA THR A 135 -29.12 -23.34 -6.40
C THR A 135 -29.11 -23.10 -4.89
N ALA A 136 -29.91 -22.16 -4.37
CA ALA A 136 -29.97 -21.88 -2.94
C ALA A 136 -30.57 -23.02 -2.11
N ARG A 137 -31.42 -23.87 -2.70
CA ARG A 137 -32.13 -24.95 -1.99
C ARG A 137 -31.65 -26.35 -2.33
N MET A 138 -30.91 -26.51 -3.42
CA MET A 138 -30.36 -27.80 -3.81
C MET A 138 -29.07 -28.11 -3.03
N PRO A 139 -28.80 -29.40 -2.75
CA PRO A 139 -27.54 -29.78 -2.12
C PRO A 139 -26.36 -29.57 -3.07
N ASP A 140 -25.19 -29.29 -2.51
CA ASP A 140 -23.95 -29.14 -3.27
C ASP A 140 -23.57 -30.43 -4.01
N GLY A 141 -22.93 -30.27 -5.18
CA GLY A 141 -22.35 -31.37 -5.94
C GLY A 141 -23.33 -32.14 -6.84
N ILE A 142 -24.60 -31.72 -6.93
CA ILE A 142 -25.50 -32.21 -7.97
C ILE A 142 -25.10 -31.69 -9.35
N ASP A 143 -25.41 -32.45 -10.40
CA ASP A 143 -25.30 -31.97 -11.77
C ASP A 143 -26.68 -31.57 -12.27
N TRP A 144 -26.77 -30.43 -12.93
CA TRP A 144 -28.03 -29.90 -13.43
C TRP A 144 -27.84 -29.04 -14.68
N THR A 145 -28.93 -28.88 -15.43
CA THR A 145 -29.00 -28.05 -16.63
C THR A 145 -30.31 -27.27 -16.66
N ALA A 146 -30.31 -26.14 -17.36
CA ALA A 146 -31.50 -25.34 -17.62
C ALA A 146 -31.68 -25.12 -19.12
N VAL A 147 -32.90 -25.32 -19.58
CA VAL A 147 -33.27 -25.23 -21.00
C VAL A 147 -34.56 -24.44 -21.14
N LEU A 148 -34.57 -23.46 -22.03
CA LEU A 148 -35.72 -22.63 -22.38
C LEU A 148 -36.32 -23.10 -23.70
N HIS A 149 -37.63 -23.29 -23.72
CA HIS A 149 -38.38 -23.65 -24.92
C HIS A 149 -39.13 -22.43 -25.48
N PRO A 150 -38.75 -21.94 -26.68
CA PRO A 150 -39.36 -20.77 -27.34
C PRO A 150 -40.42 -21.14 -28.39
N ASP A 151 -40.86 -22.39 -28.47
CA ASP A 151 -41.61 -22.98 -29.59
C ASP A 151 -42.96 -23.57 -29.17
N GLU A 152 -43.40 -23.29 -27.96
CA GLU A 152 -44.71 -23.69 -27.43
C GLU A 152 -45.59 -22.47 -27.12
N SER A 153 -46.81 -22.71 -26.65
CA SER A 153 -47.81 -21.65 -26.38
C SER A 153 -47.32 -20.56 -25.42
N HIS A 154 -46.44 -20.90 -24.49
CA HIS A 154 -45.90 -20.02 -23.47
C HIS A 154 -44.42 -20.31 -23.27
N VAL A 155 -43.65 -19.28 -22.97
CA VAL A 155 -42.24 -19.41 -22.60
C VAL A 155 -42.14 -20.23 -21.31
N HIS A 156 -41.32 -21.27 -21.31
CA HIS A 156 -41.09 -22.08 -20.12
C HIS A 156 -39.66 -22.62 -20.07
N ILE A 157 -39.20 -22.87 -18.85
CA ILE A 157 -37.85 -23.35 -18.54
C ILE A 157 -37.97 -24.72 -17.89
N HIS A 158 -37.22 -25.68 -18.41
CA HIS A 158 -36.94 -26.94 -17.76
C HIS A 158 -35.62 -26.84 -17.01
N ILE A 159 -35.64 -27.16 -15.71
CA ILE A 159 -34.43 -27.54 -14.99
C ILE A 159 -34.42 -29.05 -14.87
N LEU A 160 -33.33 -29.70 -15.26
CA LEU A 160 -33.14 -31.14 -15.11
C LEU A 160 -31.89 -31.38 -14.25
N ALA A 161 -31.98 -32.28 -13.29
CA ALA A 161 -30.88 -32.56 -12.37
C ALA A 161 -30.74 -34.06 -12.05
N ILE A 162 -29.51 -34.46 -11.75
CA ILE A 162 -29.17 -35.79 -11.23
C ILE A 162 -28.48 -35.66 -9.88
N ASN A 163 -28.83 -36.55 -8.95
CA ASN A 163 -28.30 -36.53 -7.59
C ASN A 163 -26.94 -37.25 -7.53
N THR A 164 -25.94 -36.70 -8.20
CA THR A 164 -24.59 -37.28 -8.34
C THR A 164 -23.91 -37.67 -7.01
N PRO A 165 -24.07 -36.90 -5.91
CA PRO A 165 -23.52 -37.31 -4.61
C PRO A 165 -24.17 -38.57 -4.03
N ASP A 166 -25.37 -38.93 -4.46
CA ASP A 166 -26.05 -40.13 -4.02
C ASP A 166 -25.61 -41.36 -4.83
N PRO A 167 -25.12 -42.45 -4.19
CA PRO A 167 -24.63 -43.64 -4.90
C PRO A 167 -25.68 -44.35 -5.77
N LYS A 168 -26.97 -44.06 -5.58
CA LYS A 168 -28.09 -44.61 -6.36
C LYS A 168 -28.74 -43.57 -7.26
N LEU A 169 -28.21 -42.34 -7.28
CA LEU A 169 -28.78 -41.17 -7.95
C LEU A 169 -30.24 -40.91 -7.52
N ASP A 170 -30.62 -41.20 -6.28
CA ASP A 170 -32.03 -41.11 -5.85
C ASP A 170 -32.57 -39.67 -5.96
N ALA A 171 -33.32 -39.40 -7.02
CA ALA A 171 -33.89 -38.09 -7.31
C ALA A 171 -35.00 -37.72 -6.33
N ASN A 172 -35.61 -38.69 -5.63
CA ASN A 172 -36.63 -38.39 -4.63
C ASN A 172 -36.05 -37.59 -3.46
N LYS A 173 -34.73 -37.67 -3.21
CA LYS A 173 -34.03 -36.92 -2.18
C LYS A 173 -33.85 -35.43 -2.53
N LEU A 174 -34.02 -35.06 -3.80
CA LEU A 174 -34.05 -33.66 -4.26
C LEU A 174 -35.48 -33.08 -4.23
N HIS A 175 -36.50 -33.94 -4.22
CA HIS A 175 -37.89 -33.51 -4.25
C HIS A 175 -38.44 -33.21 -2.86
N VAL A 176 -38.62 -31.94 -2.52
CA VAL A 176 -39.06 -31.46 -1.19
C VAL A 176 -40.30 -32.18 -0.64
N GLY A 177 -41.36 -32.35 -1.44
CA GLY A 177 -42.55 -33.09 -1.02
C GLY A 177 -42.28 -34.57 -0.72
N LYS A 178 -41.48 -35.28 -1.54
CA LYS A 178 -41.13 -36.69 -1.32
C LYS A 178 -40.20 -36.84 -0.11
N CYS A 179 -39.29 -35.89 0.13
CA CYS A 179 -38.50 -35.80 1.35
C CYS A 179 -39.37 -35.62 2.60
N ALA A 180 -40.37 -34.73 2.56
CA ALA A 180 -41.31 -34.56 3.68
C ALA A 180 -42.11 -35.84 3.96
N ALA A 181 -42.60 -36.50 2.90
CA ALA A 181 -43.27 -37.79 3.00
C ALA A 181 -42.37 -38.90 3.57
N ALA A 182 -41.07 -38.91 3.23
CA ALA A 182 -40.10 -39.85 3.78
C ALA A 182 -39.82 -39.59 5.26
N ARG A 183 -39.60 -38.31 5.65
CA ARG A 183 -39.43 -37.91 7.05
C ARG A 183 -40.62 -38.31 7.91
N TRP A 184 -41.85 -38.08 7.43
CA TRP A 184 -43.06 -38.48 8.15
C TRP A 184 -43.09 -39.99 8.43
N ARG A 185 -42.73 -40.84 7.46
CA ARG A 185 -42.70 -42.30 7.66
C ARG A 185 -41.67 -42.77 8.69
N ILE A 186 -40.61 -42.01 8.91
CA ILE A 186 -39.57 -42.32 9.90
C ILE A 186 -40.03 -41.91 11.31
N CYS A 187 -40.72 -40.77 11.42
CA CYS A 187 -41.07 -40.17 12.70
C CYS A 187 -42.46 -40.56 13.23
N ASN A 188 -43.27 -41.27 12.44
CA ASN A 188 -44.66 -41.57 12.76
C ASN A 188 -45.03 -43.02 12.48
N ASP A 189 -45.95 -43.54 13.28
CA ASP A 189 -46.57 -44.83 13.03
C ASP A 189 -47.36 -44.83 11.72
N SER A 190 -47.39 -46.01 11.08
CA SER A 190 -48.13 -46.22 9.84
C SER A 190 -49.63 -45.93 10.03
N ASP A 191 -50.17 -45.01 9.24
CA ASP A 191 -51.60 -44.71 9.17
C ASP A 191 -52.34 -45.51 8.08
N VAL A 192 -51.75 -46.65 7.72
CA VAL A 192 -52.34 -47.61 6.77
C VAL A 192 -53.54 -48.27 7.43
N ILE A 193 -54.67 -48.21 6.73
CA ILE A 193 -55.92 -48.81 7.18
C ILE A 193 -55.82 -50.32 6.98
N ALA A 194 -55.96 -51.06 8.08
CA ALA A 194 -55.93 -52.51 8.05
C ALA A 194 -57.14 -53.06 7.26
N PRO A 195 -56.92 -54.07 6.39
CA PRO A 195 -58.02 -54.80 5.77
C PRO A 195 -58.79 -55.60 6.81
N LEU A 196 -60.02 -56.00 6.47
CA LEU A 196 -60.78 -56.95 7.28
C LEU A 196 -60.03 -58.30 7.38
N PRO A 197 -60.15 -59.04 8.49
CA PRO A 197 -59.60 -60.39 8.60
C PRO A 197 -60.08 -61.27 7.45
N LYS A 198 -59.16 -62.01 6.81
CA LYS A 198 -59.51 -62.93 5.73
C LYS A 198 -60.38 -64.07 6.27
N PRO A 199 -61.37 -64.56 5.50
CA PRO A 199 -62.20 -65.68 5.91
C PRO A 199 -61.38 -66.96 5.97
N GLU A 200 -61.80 -67.89 6.82
CA GLU A 200 -61.23 -69.23 6.86
C GLU A 200 -61.73 -70.04 5.66
N LEU A 201 -60.79 -70.54 4.86
CA LEU A 201 -61.09 -71.33 3.67
C LEU A 201 -61.21 -72.81 4.05
N MET A 202 -62.16 -73.50 3.43
CA MET A 202 -62.33 -74.94 3.56
C MET A 202 -61.11 -75.66 2.99
N ALA A 203 -60.55 -76.59 3.77
CA ALA A 203 -59.44 -77.41 3.34
C ALA A 203 -59.89 -78.40 2.26
N ARG A 204 -59.10 -78.51 1.18
CA ARG A 204 -59.30 -79.56 0.19
C ARG A 204 -59.05 -80.95 0.80
N PRO A 205 -59.78 -81.99 0.39
CA PRO A 205 -59.46 -83.35 0.75
C PRO A 205 -58.05 -83.72 0.29
N LEU A 206 -57.41 -84.69 0.96
CA LEU A 206 -56.05 -85.10 0.62
C LEU A 206 -56.01 -85.74 -0.77
N LYS A 207 -55.09 -85.28 -1.61
CA LYS A 207 -54.90 -85.84 -2.96
C LYS A 207 -54.50 -87.32 -2.87
N PRO A 208 -55.16 -88.22 -3.63
CA PRO A 208 -54.82 -89.64 -3.66
C PRO A 208 -53.34 -89.88 -4.00
N LYS A 209 -52.66 -90.65 -3.15
CA LYS A 209 -51.25 -90.99 -3.34
C LYS A 209 -51.11 -92.02 -4.47
N LYS A 210 -50.14 -91.78 -5.35
CA LYS A 210 -49.78 -92.77 -6.38
C LYS A 210 -49.04 -93.94 -5.73
N GLU A 211 -49.46 -95.15 -6.04
CA GLU A 211 -48.79 -96.36 -5.54
C GLU A 211 -47.39 -96.53 -6.15
N ARG A 212 -46.53 -97.29 -5.47
CA ARG A 212 -45.17 -97.56 -5.96
C ARG A 212 -45.20 -98.28 -7.32
N PRO A 213 -44.28 -97.95 -8.24
CA PRO A 213 -44.19 -98.60 -9.54
C PRO A 213 -44.08 -100.13 -9.44
N SER A 214 -44.78 -100.85 -10.30
CA SER A 214 -44.68 -102.30 -10.47
C SER A 214 -43.78 -102.64 -11.66
N LYS A 215 -42.97 -103.69 -11.53
CA LYS A 215 -42.19 -104.24 -12.66
C LYS A 215 -43.07 -104.96 -13.69
N ASN A 216 -44.28 -105.40 -13.29
CA ASN A 216 -45.26 -106.00 -14.20
C ASN A 216 -46.08 -104.91 -14.89
N ARG A 217 -46.00 -104.84 -16.22
CA ARG A 217 -46.67 -103.83 -17.06
C ARG A 217 -48.19 -103.86 -16.93
N GLN A 218 -48.81 -105.03 -16.82
CA GLN A 218 -50.27 -105.16 -16.65
C GLN A 218 -50.70 -104.66 -15.26
N THR A 219 -49.96 -105.03 -14.21
CA THR A 219 -50.19 -104.52 -12.86
C THR A 219 -49.99 -103.01 -12.78
N GLN A 220 -48.96 -102.49 -13.46
CA GLN A 220 -48.69 -101.05 -13.51
C GLN A 220 -49.83 -100.29 -14.20
N ALA A 221 -50.30 -100.77 -15.35
CA ALA A 221 -51.44 -100.17 -16.06
C ALA A 221 -52.72 -100.16 -15.20
N LYS A 222 -53.00 -101.25 -14.48
CA LYS A 222 -54.15 -101.32 -13.55
C LYS A 222 -54.00 -100.35 -12.37
N ARG A 223 -52.80 -100.20 -11.81
CA ARG A 223 -52.51 -99.23 -10.74
C ARG A 223 -52.66 -97.79 -11.22
N ASP A 224 -52.17 -97.49 -12.42
CA ASP A 224 -52.29 -96.16 -13.02
C ASP A 224 -53.75 -95.82 -13.33
N ALA A 225 -54.53 -96.77 -13.87
CA ALA A 225 -55.96 -96.57 -14.13
C ALA A 225 -56.75 -96.28 -12.84
N ARG A 226 -56.53 -97.07 -11.78
CA ARG A 226 -57.17 -96.83 -10.47
C ARG A 226 -56.73 -95.52 -9.83
N HIS A 227 -55.45 -95.13 -9.98
CA HIS A 227 -54.98 -93.84 -9.49
C HIS A 227 -55.62 -92.69 -10.27
N ALA A 228 -55.74 -92.82 -11.59
CA ALA A 228 -56.41 -91.82 -12.43
C ALA A 228 -57.89 -91.67 -12.05
N GLU A 229 -58.61 -92.76 -11.83
CA GLU A 229 -60.00 -92.75 -11.36
C GLU A 229 -60.13 -92.12 -9.96
N ALA A 230 -59.24 -92.49 -9.03
CA ALA A 230 -59.20 -91.88 -7.70
C ALA A 230 -58.91 -90.37 -7.76
N VAL A 231 -58.02 -89.93 -8.67
CA VAL A 231 -57.73 -88.51 -8.89
C VAL A 231 -58.95 -87.79 -9.48
N ALA A 232 -59.65 -88.38 -10.44
CA ALA A 232 -60.86 -87.79 -11.02
C ALA A 232 -61.97 -87.61 -9.96
N ALA A 233 -62.22 -88.63 -9.13
CA ALA A 233 -63.17 -88.53 -8.02
C ALA A 233 -62.74 -87.49 -6.97
N TRP A 234 -61.44 -87.38 -6.70
CA TRP A 234 -60.90 -86.34 -5.82
C TRP A 234 -61.09 -84.93 -6.41
N GLU A 235 -60.84 -84.75 -7.71
CA GLU A 235 -61.09 -83.48 -8.41
C GLU A 235 -62.55 -83.09 -8.32
N GLU A 236 -63.48 -84.01 -8.59
CA GLU A 236 -64.93 -83.78 -8.44
C GLU A 236 -65.30 -83.38 -7.00
N SER A 237 -64.73 -84.03 -5.99
CA SER A 237 -64.94 -83.66 -4.57
C SER A 237 -64.37 -82.29 -4.19
N CYS A 238 -63.36 -81.79 -4.92
CA CYS A 238 -62.79 -80.46 -4.69
C CYS A 238 -63.64 -79.34 -5.30
N VAL A 239 -64.39 -79.61 -6.39
CA VAL A 239 -65.21 -78.59 -7.08
C VAL A 239 -66.13 -77.80 -6.14
N PRO A 240 -66.99 -78.42 -5.30
CA PRO A 240 -67.87 -77.66 -4.42
C PRO A 240 -67.10 -76.88 -3.34
N ILE A 241 -65.97 -77.42 -2.86
CA ILE A 241 -65.09 -76.75 -1.88
C ILE A 241 -64.45 -75.51 -2.51
N ASP A 242 -63.98 -75.63 -3.75
CA ASP A 242 -63.38 -74.52 -4.49
C ASP A 242 -64.42 -73.44 -4.83
N ALA A 243 -65.64 -73.83 -5.19
CA ALA A 243 -66.74 -72.90 -5.42
C ALA A 243 -67.09 -72.12 -4.14
N GLU A 244 -67.23 -72.81 -3.00
CA GLU A 244 -67.49 -72.19 -1.70
C GLU A 244 -66.36 -71.26 -1.26
N ASN A 245 -65.10 -71.69 -1.40
CA ASN A 245 -63.94 -70.85 -1.10
C ASN A 245 -63.87 -69.60 -1.99
N THR A 246 -64.26 -69.74 -3.26
CA THR A 246 -64.33 -68.62 -4.20
C THR A 246 -65.41 -67.63 -3.78
N ASP A 247 -66.59 -68.10 -3.39
CA ASP A 247 -67.68 -67.26 -2.89
C ASP A 247 -67.28 -66.53 -1.60
N ARG A 248 -66.71 -67.24 -0.61
CA ARG A 248 -66.19 -66.62 0.62
C ARG A 248 -65.18 -65.51 0.36
N MET A 249 -64.24 -65.75 -0.56
CA MET A 249 -63.25 -64.74 -0.95
C MET A 249 -63.91 -63.55 -1.64
N SER A 250 -64.85 -63.78 -2.55
CA SER A 250 -65.57 -62.72 -3.26
C SER A 250 -66.41 -61.84 -2.33
N GLN A 251 -67.12 -62.45 -1.38
CA GLN A 251 -67.86 -61.74 -0.34
C GLN A 251 -66.93 -60.91 0.55
N TRP A 252 -65.81 -61.50 0.98
CA TRP A 252 -64.80 -60.78 1.74
C TRP A 252 -64.18 -59.62 0.95
N GLU A 253 -63.84 -59.80 -0.33
CA GLU A 253 -63.29 -58.74 -1.18
C GLU A 253 -64.26 -57.56 -1.30
N THR A 254 -65.55 -57.85 -1.47
CA THR A 254 -66.61 -56.84 -1.53
C THR A 254 -66.71 -56.08 -0.20
N ALA A 255 -66.81 -56.80 0.91
CA ALA A 255 -66.90 -56.22 2.25
C ALA A 255 -65.65 -55.42 2.62
N ASN A 256 -64.47 -55.95 2.34
CA ASN A 256 -63.18 -55.32 2.61
C ASN A 256 -62.99 -54.06 1.75
N THR A 257 -63.40 -54.08 0.48
CA THR A 257 -63.37 -52.89 -0.37
C THR A 257 -64.27 -51.78 0.17
N ALA A 258 -65.49 -52.12 0.61
CA ALA A 258 -66.41 -51.18 1.24
C ALA A 258 -65.84 -50.60 2.54
N HIS A 259 -65.29 -51.46 3.42
CA HIS A 259 -64.61 -51.07 4.66
C HIS A 259 -63.45 -50.10 4.39
N LEU A 260 -62.52 -50.48 3.51
CA LEU A 260 -61.37 -49.65 3.17
C LEU A 260 -61.80 -48.31 2.57
N LYS A 261 -62.86 -48.27 1.75
CA LYS A 261 -63.40 -47.02 1.20
C LYS A 261 -63.98 -46.13 2.29
N ALA A 262 -64.84 -46.66 3.16
CA ALA A 262 -65.45 -45.91 4.25
C ALA A 262 -64.40 -45.38 5.23
N ALA A 263 -63.43 -46.21 5.62
CA ALA A 263 -62.35 -45.84 6.50
C ALA A 263 -61.42 -44.78 5.87
N ARG A 264 -61.11 -44.86 4.57
CA ARG A 264 -60.36 -43.82 3.85
C ARG A 264 -61.12 -42.49 3.80
N GLN A 265 -62.44 -42.54 3.60
CA GLN A 265 -63.28 -41.35 3.60
C GLN A 265 -63.30 -40.67 4.97
N LEU A 266 -63.44 -41.45 6.05
CA LEU A 266 -63.40 -40.94 7.42
C LEU A 266 -62.01 -40.35 7.77
N ARG A 267 -60.94 -41.05 7.43
CA ARG A 267 -59.56 -40.59 7.66
C ARG A 267 -59.22 -39.33 6.85
N GLY A 268 -59.76 -39.22 5.64
CA GLY A 268 -59.31 -38.25 4.64
C GLY A 268 -57.88 -38.54 4.16
N LYS A 269 -57.11 -37.47 3.90
CA LYS A 269 -55.72 -37.55 3.42
C LYS A 269 -54.86 -38.25 4.47
N SER A 270 -54.00 -39.20 4.07
CA SER A 270 -53.02 -39.82 4.97
C SER A 270 -52.03 -38.78 5.50
N GLY A 271 -51.39 -39.06 6.63
CA GLY A 271 -50.33 -38.23 7.20
C GLY A 271 -49.19 -38.01 6.21
N VAL A 272 -48.78 -39.06 5.48
CA VAL A 272 -47.83 -38.96 4.36
C VAL A 272 -48.31 -37.95 3.30
N GLN A 273 -49.57 -38.03 2.88
CA GLN A 273 -50.11 -37.13 1.85
C GLN A 273 -50.25 -35.69 2.36
N ARG A 274 -50.57 -35.49 3.64
CA ARG A 274 -50.60 -34.16 4.27
C ARG A 274 -49.20 -33.56 4.29
N ALA A 275 -48.21 -34.28 4.82
CA ALA A 275 -46.80 -33.84 4.86
C ALA A 275 -46.27 -33.48 3.45
N PHE A 276 -46.55 -34.32 2.45
CA PHE A 276 -46.22 -34.02 1.05
C PHE A 276 -46.88 -32.73 0.58
N ASN A 277 -48.21 -32.62 0.73
CA ASN A 277 -48.96 -31.48 0.21
C ASN A 277 -48.58 -30.16 0.89
N ASP A 278 -48.32 -30.19 2.20
CA ASP A 278 -47.99 -29.00 2.96
C ASP A 278 -46.59 -28.50 2.62
N GLU A 279 -45.62 -29.40 2.44
CA GLU A 279 -44.29 -29.01 1.93
C GLU A 279 -44.36 -28.50 0.49
N MET A 280 -45.19 -29.08 -0.38
CA MET A 280 -45.36 -28.58 -1.75
C MET A 280 -46.02 -27.19 -1.79
N LYS A 281 -46.93 -26.87 -0.86
CA LYS A 281 -47.45 -25.51 -0.72
C LYS A 281 -46.36 -24.55 -0.24
N ALA A 282 -45.60 -24.94 0.78
CA ALA A 282 -44.50 -24.14 1.30
C ALA A 282 -43.42 -23.89 0.23
N PHE A 283 -43.14 -24.87 -0.63
CA PHE A 283 -42.28 -24.71 -1.79
C PHE A 283 -42.79 -23.64 -2.75
N GLN A 284 -44.08 -23.68 -3.09
CA GLN A 284 -44.70 -22.66 -3.94
C GLN A 284 -44.69 -21.27 -3.30
N ASP A 285 -44.84 -21.18 -1.97
CA ASP A 285 -44.75 -19.92 -1.23
C ASP A 285 -43.32 -19.35 -1.25
N ARG A 286 -42.30 -20.20 -1.05
CA ARG A 286 -40.89 -19.80 -1.17
C ARG A 286 -40.56 -19.34 -2.60
N TYR A 287 -41.01 -20.09 -3.61
CA TYR A 287 -40.84 -19.72 -5.01
C TYR A 287 -41.50 -18.37 -5.33
N TYR A 288 -42.66 -18.07 -4.75
CA TYR A 288 -43.29 -16.77 -4.91
C TYR A 288 -42.42 -15.64 -4.36
N GLU A 289 -41.95 -15.78 -3.11
CA GLU A 289 -41.14 -14.75 -2.47
C GLU A 289 -39.79 -14.56 -3.16
N ALA A 290 -39.17 -15.63 -3.67
CA ALA A 290 -37.87 -15.58 -4.34
C ALA A 290 -37.95 -15.16 -5.82
N VAL A 291 -38.99 -15.60 -6.54
CA VAL A 291 -39.10 -15.45 -8.00
C VAL A 291 -40.37 -14.70 -8.37
N GLY A 292 -41.54 -15.26 -8.08
CA GLY A 292 -42.82 -14.79 -8.61
C GLY A 292 -43.09 -13.30 -8.33
N LYS A 293 -42.88 -12.88 -7.08
CA LYS A 293 -43.07 -11.52 -6.59
C LYS A 293 -42.20 -10.49 -7.32
N TYR A 294 -40.93 -10.81 -7.56
CA TYR A 294 -40.00 -9.93 -8.26
C TYR A 294 -40.23 -9.88 -9.78
N CYS A 295 -40.95 -10.87 -10.31
CA CYS A 295 -41.34 -10.92 -11.72
C CYS A 295 -42.77 -10.40 -11.96
N GLY A 296 -43.42 -9.83 -10.93
CA GLY A 296 -44.80 -9.32 -11.03
C GLY A 296 -45.84 -10.41 -11.29
N LEU A 297 -45.50 -11.66 -10.99
CA LEU A 297 -46.41 -12.80 -11.08
C LEU A 297 -47.19 -12.92 -9.78
N LEU A 298 -48.46 -13.33 -9.88
CA LEU A 298 -49.28 -13.62 -8.70
C LEU A 298 -48.98 -15.00 -8.11
N ARG A 299 -49.14 -15.15 -6.81
CA ARG A 299 -48.94 -16.43 -6.10
C ARG A 299 -49.90 -17.53 -6.54
N VAL A 300 -51.16 -17.16 -6.79
CA VAL A 300 -52.27 -18.07 -7.11
C VAL A 300 -53.10 -17.52 -8.27
N GLY A 301 -53.68 -18.42 -9.06
CA GLY A 301 -54.61 -18.06 -10.14
C GLY A 301 -56.00 -17.66 -9.64
N PRO A 302 -56.84 -17.06 -10.52
CA PRO A 302 -58.12 -16.46 -10.15
C PRO A 302 -59.14 -17.49 -9.65
N HIS A 303 -59.14 -18.69 -10.22
CA HIS A 303 -60.05 -19.77 -9.80
C HIS A 303 -59.77 -20.22 -8.37
N LEU A 304 -58.50 -20.44 -8.02
CA LEU A 304 -58.10 -20.84 -6.67
C LEU A 304 -58.34 -19.72 -5.66
N ALA A 305 -58.12 -18.46 -6.07
CA ALA A 305 -58.41 -17.28 -5.27
C ALA A 305 -59.90 -16.91 -5.21
N ARG A 306 -60.76 -17.57 -6.00
CA ARG A 306 -62.20 -17.24 -6.18
C ARG A 306 -62.44 -15.75 -6.47
N LYS A 307 -61.58 -15.14 -7.30
CA LYS A 307 -61.67 -13.72 -7.64
C LYS A 307 -62.43 -13.49 -8.94
N SER A 308 -63.17 -12.38 -9.01
CA SER A 308 -63.77 -11.90 -10.26
C SER A 308 -62.69 -11.42 -11.23
N THR A 309 -63.02 -11.34 -12.52
CA THR A 309 -62.11 -10.85 -13.56
C THR A 309 -61.57 -9.46 -13.25
N LYS A 310 -62.42 -8.55 -12.74
CA LYS A 310 -62.03 -7.18 -12.37
C LYS A 310 -61.06 -7.16 -11.18
N ALA A 311 -61.36 -7.93 -10.13
CA ALA A 311 -60.47 -8.04 -8.98
C ALA A 311 -59.11 -8.64 -9.38
N TYR A 312 -59.13 -9.67 -10.21
CA TYR A 312 -57.91 -10.31 -10.70
C TYR A 312 -57.08 -9.37 -11.59
N ALA A 313 -57.72 -8.55 -12.43
CA ALA A 313 -57.01 -7.54 -13.22
C ALA A 313 -56.32 -6.49 -12.32
N ALA A 314 -56.98 -6.05 -11.24
CA ALA A 314 -56.38 -5.15 -10.27
C ALA A 314 -55.17 -5.78 -9.56
N ASP A 315 -55.26 -7.05 -9.15
CA ASP A 315 -54.13 -7.76 -8.55
C ASP A 315 -52.91 -7.82 -9.49
N LYS A 316 -53.13 -8.05 -10.79
CA LYS A 316 -52.03 -8.09 -11.77
C LYS A 316 -51.30 -6.75 -11.86
N VAL A 317 -52.05 -5.64 -11.86
CA VAL A 317 -51.46 -4.30 -11.89
C VAL A 317 -50.66 -4.05 -10.61
N GLN A 318 -51.21 -4.42 -9.45
CA GLN A 318 -50.52 -4.30 -8.18
C GLN A 318 -49.25 -5.15 -8.12
N ALA A 319 -49.28 -6.39 -8.62
CA ALA A 319 -48.11 -7.27 -8.65
C ALA A 319 -46.97 -6.68 -9.50
N LYS A 320 -47.30 -6.08 -10.66
CA LYS A 320 -46.32 -5.36 -11.48
C LYS A 320 -45.71 -4.15 -10.76
N GLN A 321 -46.53 -3.34 -10.10
CA GLN A 321 -46.05 -2.18 -9.32
C GLN A 321 -45.12 -2.62 -8.17
N ILE A 322 -45.47 -3.71 -7.47
CA ILE A 322 -44.61 -4.28 -6.43
C ILE A 322 -43.26 -4.72 -7.02
N ALA A 323 -43.28 -5.41 -8.17
CA ALA A 323 -42.04 -5.84 -8.83
C ALA A 323 -41.16 -4.67 -9.26
N GLU A 324 -41.76 -3.60 -9.80
CA GLU A 324 -41.05 -2.36 -10.17
C GLU A 324 -40.41 -1.71 -8.94
N THR A 325 -41.17 -1.56 -7.85
CA THR A 325 -40.66 -0.99 -6.58
C THR A 325 -39.53 -1.84 -5.99
N LEU A 326 -39.65 -3.16 -6.05
CA LEU A 326 -38.60 -4.08 -5.59
C LEU A 326 -37.33 -3.96 -6.45
N ALA A 327 -37.48 -3.87 -7.77
CA ALA A 327 -36.35 -3.68 -8.68
C ALA A 327 -35.63 -2.34 -8.44
N GLU A 328 -36.37 -1.26 -8.15
CA GLU A 328 -35.79 0.02 -7.75
C GLU A 328 -35.07 -0.08 -6.40
N SER A 329 -35.66 -0.78 -5.44
CA SER A 329 -35.03 -1.04 -4.14
C SER A 329 -33.74 -1.85 -4.27
N GLU A 330 -33.68 -2.86 -5.13
CA GLU A 330 -32.48 -3.65 -5.39
C GLU A 330 -31.38 -2.80 -6.03
N ARG A 331 -31.71 -2.00 -7.06
CA ARG A 331 -30.74 -1.07 -7.67
C ARG A 331 -30.20 -0.06 -6.67
N THR A 332 -31.07 0.49 -5.83
CA THR A 332 -30.67 1.44 -4.78
C THR A 332 -29.73 0.76 -3.78
N LYS A 333 -30.02 -0.49 -3.38
CA LYS A 333 -29.15 -1.26 -2.49
C LYS A 333 -27.78 -1.54 -3.12
N GLU A 334 -27.73 -1.90 -4.40
CA GLU A 334 -26.47 -2.10 -5.12
C GLU A 334 -25.65 -0.82 -5.21
N GLN A 335 -26.29 0.32 -5.51
CA GLN A 335 -25.63 1.63 -5.51
C GLN A 335 -25.06 1.99 -4.14
N LEU A 336 -25.83 1.77 -3.07
CA LEU A 336 -25.36 2.00 -1.70
C LEU A 336 -24.18 1.08 -1.32
N LEU A 337 -24.19 -0.18 -1.76
CA LEU A 337 -23.08 -1.10 -1.54
C LEU A 337 -21.81 -0.65 -2.28
N GLU A 338 -21.92 -0.18 -3.51
CA GLU A 338 -20.77 0.32 -4.26
C GLU A 338 -20.25 1.64 -3.68
N GLN A 339 -21.14 2.55 -3.29
CA GLN A 339 -20.77 3.77 -2.56
C GLN A 339 -20.05 3.44 -1.26
N ARG A 340 -20.52 2.45 -0.50
CA ARG A 340 -19.87 2.00 0.72
C ARG A 340 -18.45 1.46 0.46
N LYS A 341 -18.27 0.61 -0.56
CA LYS A 341 -16.92 0.16 -0.96
C LYS A 341 -16.03 1.33 -1.37
N GLY A 342 -16.60 2.32 -2.06
CA GLY A 342 -15.91 3.57 -2.40
C GLY A 342 -15.44 4.33 -1.16
N LEU A 343 -16.32 4.51 -0.18
CA LEU A 343 -15.99 5.15 1.10
C LEU A 343 -14.91 4.38 1.87
N ASP A 344 -15.00 3.04 1.91
CA ASP A 344 -14.00 2.20 2.57
C ASP A 344 -12.60 2.38 1.92
N ARG A 345 -12.54 2.50 0.58
CA ARG A 345 -11.28 2.81 -0.14
C ARG A 345 -10.75 4.21 0.22
N HIS A 346 -11.62 5.23 0.21
CA HIS A 346 -11.21 6.60 0.57
C HIS A 346 -10.72 6.67 2.02
N GLN A 347 -11.34 5.93 2.94
CA GLN A 347 -10.91 5.86 4.32
C GLN A 347 -9.53 5.20 4.46
N ALA A 348 -9.25 4.15 3.68
CA ALA A 348 -7.92 3.56 3.63
C ALA A 348 -6.88 4.54 3.08
N GLU A 349 -7.18 5.26 1.99
CA GLU A 349 -6.29 6.27 1.41
C GLU A 349 -5.99 7.42 2.40
N LEU A 350 -7.02 7.96 3.06
CA LEU A 350 -6.84 9.01 4.07
C LEU A 350 -5.98 8.54 5.23
N SER A 351 -6.16 7.29 5.67
CA SER A 351 -5.34 6.69 6.73
C SER A 351 -3.87 6.59 6.32
N GLN A 352 -3.60 6.26 5.06
CA GLN A 352 -2.25 6.21 4.49
C GLN A 352 -1.64 7.62 4.40
N ILE A 353 -2.36 8.59 3.85
CA ILE A 353 -1.90 9.99 3.75
C ILE A 353 -1.57 10.54 5.14
N HIS A 354 -2.44 10.28 6.12
CA HIS A 354 -2.20 10.72 7.49
C HIS A 354 -0.93 10.08 8.09
N HIS A 355 -0.70 8.80 7.81
CA HIS A 355 0.54 8.13 8.23
C HIS A 355 1.79 8.74 7.56
N GLU A 356 1.74 9.00 6.25
CA GLU A 356 2.83 9.64 5.50
C GLU A 356 3.11 11.07 6.00
N GLN A 357 2.06 11.85 6.26
CA GLN A 357 2.18 13.19 6.84
C GLN A 357 2.85 13.15 8.22
N LYS A 358 2.48 12.18 9.06
CA LYS A 358 3.11 11.98 10.37
C LYS A 358 4.60 11.71 10.24
N ILE A 359 5.00 10.76 9.38
CA ILE A 359 6.42 10.47 9.11
C ILE A 359 7.16 11.71 8.61
N ARG A 360 6.54 12.47 7.70
CA ARG A 360 7.13 13.70 7.16
C ARG A 360 7.31 14.76 8.23
N GLN A 361 6.34 14.91 9.13
CA GLN A 361 6.41 15.85 10.24
C GLN A 361 7.54 15.48 11.21
N GLU A 362 7.65 14.20 11.60
CA GLU A 362 8.74 13.70 12.44
C GLU A 362 10.12 13.92 11.78
N SER A 363 10.23 13.70 10.47
CA SER A 363 11.46 13.97 9.70
C SER A 363 11.82 15.46 9.65
N LEU A 364 10.83 16.34 9.46
CA LEU A 364 11.05 17.78 9.47
C LEU A 364 11.49 18.28 10.85
N GLN A 365 10.85 17.80 11.93
CA GLN A 365 11.25 18.12 13.29
C GLN A 365 12.70 17.69 13.57
N ALA A 366 13.08 16.47 13.21
CA ALA A 366 14.46 16.00 13.37
C ALA A 366 15.48 16.83 12.56
N ARG A 367 15.07 17.36 11.40
CA ARG A 367 15.92 18.24 10.58
C ARG A 367 16.04 19.64 11.18
N GLU A 368 14.97 20.16 11.75
CA GLU A 368 14.95 21.44 12.47
C GLU A 368 15.84 21.38 13.71
N GLU A 369 15.73 20.32 14.52
CA GLU A 369 16.61 20.09 15.67
C GLU A 369 18.10 20.04 15.28
N ARG A 370 18.43 19.38 14.17
CA ARG A 370 19.80 19.36 13.62
C ARG A 370 20.25 20.74 13.18
N LEU A 371 19.41 21.49 12.46
CA LEU A 371 19.73 22.86 12.03
C LEU A 371 20.01 23.77 13.23
N ILE A 372 19.20 23.67 14.29
CA ILE A 372 19.43 24.40 15.53
C ILE A 372 20.78 24.00 16.14
N ALA A 373 21.06 22.70 16.26
CA ALA A 373 22.33 22.21 16.80
C ALA A 373 23.54 22.71 15.99
N ASP A 374 23.46 22.64 14.66
CA ASP A 374 24.48 23.13 13.74
C ASP A 374 24.68 24.65 13.87
N GLN A 375 23.60 25.43 13.96
CA GLN A 375 23.68 26.88 14.22
C GLN A 375 24.35 27.19 15.55
N THR A 376 24.04 26.42 16.59
CA THR A 376 24.65 26.61 17.92
C THR A 376 26.15 26.31 17.90
N GLU A 377 26.55 25.25 17.19
CA GLU A 377 27.96 24.87 17.01
C GLU A 377 28.72 25.89 16.15
N LEU A 378 28.10 26.39 15.08
CA LEU A 378 28.68 27.47 14.27
C LEU A 378 28.88 28.74 15.11
N ALA A 379 27.90 29.15 15.91
CA ALA A 379 28.04 30.30 16.80
C ALA A 379 29.20 30.12 17.80
N ARG A 380 29.34 28.93 18.42
CA ARG A 380 30.49 28.62 19.29
C ARG A 380 31.83 28.71 18.55
N ARG A 381 31.89 28.22 17.31
CA ARG A 381 33.10 28.31 16.48
C ARG A 381 33.43 29.75 16.12
N GLU A 382 32.42 30.55 15.77
CA GLU A 382 32.59 31.98 15.50
C GLU A 382 33.12 32.72 16.74
N ASP A 383 32.56 32.46 17.93
CA ASP A 383 33.04 33.05 19.18
C ASP A 383 34.48 32.64 19.49
N MET A 384 34.81 31.36 19.30
CA MET A 384 36.18 30.87 19.47
C MET A 384 37.14 31.53 18.48
N ILE A 385 36.75 31.69 17.22
CA ILE A 385 37.56 32.40 16.21
C ILE A 385 37.72 33.86 16.59
N ARG A 386 36.65 34.54 17.04
CA ARG A 386 36.71 35.93 17.50
C ARG A 386 37.68 36.10 18.66
N GLU A 387 37.65 35.22 19.66
CA GLU A 387 38.58 35.31 20.78
C GLU A 387 40.01 35.01 20.33
N LYS A 388 40.24 34.01 19.47
CA LYS A 388 41.56 33.76 18.88
C LYS A 388 42.09 34.96 18.08
N VAL A 389 41.25 35.62 17.29
CA VAL A 389 41.61 36.82 16.53
C VAL A 389 41.94 37.98 17.47
N LYS A 390 41.20 38.14 18.57
CA LYS A 390 41.47 39.15 19.58
C LYS A 390 42.80 38.92 20.29
N VAL A 391 43.08 37.69 20.73
CA VAL A 391 44.37 37.31 21.32
C VAL A 391 45.51 37.56 20.33
N ALA A 392 45.39 37.07 19.10
CA ALA A 392 46.40 37.31 18.06
C ALA A 392 46.64 38.81 17.78
N ARG A 393 45.58 39.64 17.87
CA ARG A 393 45.71 41.09 17.73
C ARG A 393 46.45 41.73 18.91
N GLN A 394 46.17 41.28 20.13
CA GLN A 394 46.87 41.73 21.34
C GLN A 394 48.34 41.33 21.31
N ASP A 395 48.64 40.10 20.90
CA ASP A 395 50.02 39.61 20.73
C ASP A 395 50.76 40.44 19.68
N LEU A 396 50.13 40.71 18.53
CA LEU A 396 50.72 41.56 17.49
C LEU A 396 50.96 43.00 17.98
N GLU A 397 50.06 43.55 18.80
CA GLU A 397 50.22 44.89 19.38
C GLU A 397 51.35 44.92 20.41
N ARG A 398 51.48 43.86 21.22
CA ARG A 398 52.60 43.68 22.14
C ARG A 398 53.93 43.58 21.39
N GLU A 399 54.03 42.73 20.38
CA GLU A 399 55.24 42.62 19.53
C GLU A 399 55.60 43.96 18.90
N ARG A 400 54.62 44.71 18.38
CA ARG A 400 54.85 46.07 17.84
C ARG A 400 55.36 47.03 18.90
N SER A 401 54.83 46.96 20.13
CA SER A 401 55.28 47.80 21.24
C SER A 401 56.70 47.48 21.69
N GLU A 402 57.05 46.19 21.74
CA GLU A 402 58.38 45.70 22.07
C GLU A 402 59.40 46.11 20.99
N LEU A 403 59.04 45.96 19.70
CA LEU A 403 59.84 46.44 18.57
C LEU A 403 60.04 47.97 18.62
N ALA A 404 58.99 48.74 18.92
CA ALA A 404 59.08 50.19 19.03
C ALA A 404 59.95 50.63 20.22
N ALA A 405 59.89 49.93 21.35
CA ALA A 405 60.75 50.18 22.51
C ALA A 405 62.22 49.89 22.19
N ALA A 406 62.51 48.74 21.57
CA ALA A 406 63.86 48.39 21.12
C ALA A 406 64.41 49.40 20.11
N GLN A 407 63.56 49.93 19.23
CA GLN A 407 63.94 50.97 18.28
C GLN A 407 64.30 52.29 18.97
N ARG A 408 63.52 52.73 19.97
CA ARG A 408 63.82 53.92 20.78
C ARG A 408 65.12 53.79 21.58
N GLU A 409 65.37 52.63 22.16
CA GLU A 409 66.61 52.37 22.92
C GLU A 409 67.84 52.47 22.00
N LYS A 410 67.73 51.90 20.79
CA LYS A 410 68.77 52.01 19.76
C LYS A 410 68.99 53.45 19.30
N GLU A 411 67.92 54.23 19.12
CA GLU A 411 68.00 55.66 18.79
C GLU A 411 68.68 56.48 19.91
N GLN A 412 68.37 56.20 21.18
CA GLN A 412 69.01 56.85 22.33
C GLN A 412 70.51 56.53 22.43
N GLN A 413 70.91 55.28 22.19
CA GLN A 413 72.33 54.90 22.12
C GLN A 413 73.07 55.67 21.03
N LEU A 414 72.49 55.74 19.83
CA LEU A 414 73.08 56.48 18.70
C LEU A 414 73.16 57.98 18.99
N ALA A 415 72.13 58.57 19.61
CA ALA A 415 72.15 59.97 20.03
C ALA A 415 73.25 60.26 21.07
N GLY A 416 73.44 59.35 22.04
CA GLY A 416 74.53 59.45 23.02
C GLY A 416 75.92 59.40 22.37
N GLN A 417 76.12 58.51 21.40
CA GLN A 417 77.37 58.42 20.63
C GLN A 417 77.63 59.69 19.81
N ALA A 418 76.60 60.24 19.16
CA ALA A 418 76.69 61.47 18.38
C ALA A 418 77.05 62.69 19.25
N ALA A 419 76.48 62.79 20.46
CA ALA A 419 76.79 63.86 21.40
C ALA A 419 78.26 63.79 21.90
N ALA A 420 78.76 62.59 22.17
CA ALA A 420 80.15 62.38 22.57
C ALA A 420 81.14 62.79 21.46
N LEU A 421 80.82 62.50 20.20
CA LEU A 421 81.62 62.91 19.04
C LEU A 421 81.64 64.43 18.86
N LYS A 422 80.50 65.10 18.97
CA LYS A 422 80.41 66.58 18.90
C LYS A 422 81.25 67.27 19.97
N LYS A 423 81.27 66.74 21.20
CA LYS A 423 82.08 67.31 22.28
C LYS A 423 83.58 67.24 21.96
N LYS A 424 84.03 66.10 21.42
CA LYS A 424 85.42 65.87 21.01
C LYS A 424 85.85 66.78 19.86
N GLU A 425 84.94 67.02 18.90
CA GLU A 425 85.16 67.94 17.79
C GLU A 425 85.35 69.40 18.28
N HIS A 426 84.52 69.84 19.23
CA HIS A 426 84.62 71.20 19.78
C HIS A 426 85.95 71.46 20.51
N GLU A 427 86.46 70.49 21.27
CA GLU A 427 87.76 70.59 21.95
C GLU A 427 88.94 70.74 20.98
N LEU A 428 88.90 70.01 19.85
CA LEU A 428 89.95 70.08 18.83
C LEU A 428 89.96 71.42 18.08
N VAL A 429 88.78 71.99 17.83
CA VAL A 429 88.67 73.30 17.16
C VAL A 429 89.25 74.42 18.05
N GLN A 430 88.97 74.39 19.35
CA GLN A 430 89.48 75.38 20.31
C GLN A 430 91.03 75.37 20.40
N THR A 431 91.65 74.18 20.35
CA THR A 431 93.12 74.06 20.39
C THR A 431 93.80 74.58 19.12
N ALA A 432 93.20 74.38 17.95
CA ALA A 432 93.74 74.87 16.68
C ALA A 432 93.75 76.41 16.59
N ILE A 433 92.72 77.08 17.12
CA ILE A 433 92.62 78.55 17.12
C ILE A 433 93.71 79.19 18.00
N ALA A 434 94.00 78.61 19.17
CA ALA A 434 95.00 79.15 20.10
C ALA A 434 96.45 79.12 19.53
N LEU A 435 96.80 78.07 18.76
CA LEU A 435 98.13 77.95 18.16
C LEU A 435 98.35 78.92 17.00
N LYS A 436 97.31 79.23 16.22
CA LYS A 436 97.40 80.15 15.08
C LYS A 436 97.72 81.58 15.49
N ASN A 437 97.15 82.05 16.60
CA ASN A 437 97.33 83.44 17.06
C ASN A 437 98.73 83.73 17.61
N ARG A 438 99.39 82.75 18.26
CA ARG A 438 100.77 82.92 18.77
C ARG A 438 101.82 83.03 17.67
N ARG A 439 101.63 82.36 16.53
CA ARG A 439 102.59 82.39 15.42
C ARG A 439 102.62 83.76 14.74
N LYS A 440 101.44 84.35 14.51
CA LYS A 440 101.32 85.66 13.87
C LYS A 440 102.03 86.78 14.65
N GLU A 441 101.94 86.73 15.99
CA GLU A 441 102.59 87.73 16.86
C GLU A 441 104.12 87.67 16.85
N PHE A 442 104.70 86.51 16.51
CA PHE A 442 106.15 86.33 16.38
C PHE A 442 106.69 86.90 15.07
N ASP A 443 105.99 86.65 13.96
CA ASP A 443 106.39 87.12 12.63
C ASP A 443 106.40 88.66 12.58
N ASP A 444 105.36 89.32 13.11
CA ASP A 444 105.23 90.80 13.13
C ASP A 444 106.35 91.49 13.95
N ALA A 445 106.94 90.79 14.93
CA ALA A 445 107.99 91.34 15.80
C ALA A 445 109.38 91.31 15.17
N VAL A 446 109.65 90.26 14.37
CA VAL A 446 110.92 90.11 13.64
C VAL A 446 111.04 91.18 12.57
N GLU A 447 109.95 91.42 11.82
CA GLU A 447 109.88 92.45 10.78
C GLU A 447 110.15 93.85 11.37
N ALA A 448 109.65 94.14 12.57
CA ALA A 448 109.87 95.43 13.22
C ALA A 448 111.31 95.67 13.68
N MET A 449 112.03 94.62 14.11
CA MET A 449 113.44 94.76 14.48
C MET A 449 114.32 95.03 13.26
N ASP A 450 113.97 94.46 12.11
CA ASP A 450 114.63 94.68 10.82
C ASP A 450 114.39 96.11 10.29
N GLU A 451 113.16 96.62 10.39
CA GLU A 451 112.85 98.01 10.03
C GLU A 451 113.61 99.02 10.91
N VAL A 452 113.79 98.74 12.21
CA VAL A 452 114.59 99.58 13.11
C VAL A 452 116.08 99.57 12.72
N LEU A 453 116.64 98.39 12.41
CA LEU A 453 118.04 98.26 12.02
C LEU A 453 118.34 99.03 10.73
N THR A 454 117.47 98.87 9.74
CA THR A 454 117.60 99.52 8.44
C THR A 454 117.54 101.05 8.55
N ALA A 455 116.68 101.58 9.42
CA ALA A 455 116.57 103.02 9.66
C ALA A 455 117.80 103.63 10.37
N VAL A 456 118.60 102.81 11.06
CA VAL A 456 119.86 103.24 11.70
C VAL A 456 121.03 103.19 10.70
N GLU A 457 121.09 102.20 9.82
CA GLU A 457 122.17 102.08 8.82
C GLU A 457 122.09 103.12 7.68
N SER A 458 120.89 103.53 7.29
CA SER A 458 120.64 104.43 6.15
C SER A 458 120.80 105.94 6.47
N GLY A 459 121.03 106.30 7.74
CA GLY A 459 121.16 107.70 8.17
C GLY A 459 119.83 108.46 8.33
N ASP A 460 118.69 107.78 8.19
CA ASP A 460 117.32 108.36 8.29
C ASP A 460 116.77 108.41 9.73
N THR A 461 117.66 108.38 10.73
CA THR A 461 117.35 108.57 12.15
C THR A 461 118.13 109.74 12.73
N THR A 462 117.42 110.64 13.41
CA THR A 462 118.00 111.80 14.11
C THR A 462 117.80 111.67 15.60
N VAL A 463 118.82 112.03 16.38
CA VAL A 463 118.75 112.06 17.85
C VAL A 463 118.55 113.51 18.30
N GLU A 464 117.35 113.81 18.80
CA GLU A 464 117.05 115.05 19.52
C GLU A 464 116.65 114.72 20.95
N GLY A 465 117.28 115.37 21.93
CA GLY A 465 116.90 115.26 23.34
C GLY A 465 117.02 113.85 23.94
N GLY A 466 117.90 112.99 23.41
CA GLY A 466 118.17 111.66 23.97
C GLY A 466 117.15 110.58 23.61
N LYS A 467 116.35 110.75 22.55
CA LYS A 467 115.48 109.70 21.98
C LYS A 467 115.70 109.58 20.46
N LEU A 468 115.80 108.35 19.95
CA LEU A 468 115.78 108.05 18.52
C LEU A 468 114.43 108.45 17.92
N ASN A 469 114.43 109.45 17.06
CA ASN A 469 113.27 109.77 16.23
C ASN A 469 113.43 109.12 14.87
N PHE A 470 112.53 108.19 14.56
CA PHE A 470 112.41 107.57 13.25
C PHE A 470 111.57 108.48 12.36
N GLN A 471 112.05 108.82 11.16
CA GLN A 471 111.21 109.50 10.17
C GLN A 471 109.94 108.70 9.84
N ARG A 472 110.02 107.36 9.91
CA ARG A 472 108.86 106.47 9.79
C ARG A 472 108.94 105.34 10.83
N MET A 473 108.02 105.36 11.80
CA MET A 473 108.04 104.39 12.90
C MET A 473 107.45 103.03 12.49
N PRO A 474 108.15 101.90 12.77
CA PRO A 474 107.66 100.55 12.51
C PRO A 474 106.27 100.27 13.11
N ALA A 475 105.44 99.53 12.38
CA ALA A 475 104.03 99.31 12.74
C ALA A 475 103.87 98.57 14.07
N PHE A 476 104.70 97.56 14.32
CA PHE A 476 104.71 96.81 15.58
C PHE A 476 105.00 97.71 16.79
N LEU A 477 105.92 98.67 16.65
CA LEU A 477 106.25 99.63 17.71
C LEU A 477 105.14 100.64 17.94
N ARG A 478 104.45 101.05 16.88
CA ARG A 478 103.23 101.88 16.99
C ARG A 478 102.16 101.18 17.81
N ASN A 479 101.97 99.89 17.57
CA ASN A 479 100.99 99.10 18.31
C ASN A 479 101.44 98.80 19.75
N MET A 480 102.74 98.84 20.04
CA MET A 480 103.29 98.72 21.38
C MET A 480 103.12 100.01 22.23
N LEU A 481 103.12 101.19 21.60
CA LEU A 481 102.97 102.49 22.29
C LEU A 481 101.64 102.67 23.05
N GLY A 482 100.64 101.84 22.79
CA GLY A 482 99.33 101.85 23.48
C GLY A 482 99.18 100.80 24.59
N ILE A 483 100.18 99.95 24.83
CA ILE A 483 100.10 98.85 25.81
C ILE A 483 101.03 99.16 26.98
N ALA A 484 100.54 99.02 28.22
CA ALA A 484 101.34 99.24 29.42
C ALA A 484 102.49 98.20 29.53
N PRO A 485 103.69 98.59 30.03
CA PRO A 485 104.88 97.72 30.03
C PRO A 485 104.68 96.34 30.69
N GLU A 486 103.83 96.25 31.71
CA GLU A 486 103.50 94.99 32.41
C GLU A 486 102.80 93.98 31.50
N GLN A 487 101.94 94.45 30.58
CA GLN A 487 101.04 93.66 29.74
C GLN A 487 101.64 93.30 28.38
N HIS A 488 102.87 93.75 28.11
CA HIS A 488 103.59 93.35 26.89
C HIS A 488 103.79 91.84 26.86
N SER A 489 103.47 91.24 25.72
CA SER A 489 103.72 89.82 25.48
C SER A 489 105.24 89.53 25.57
N PRO A 490 105.66 88.27 25.78
CA PRO A 490 107.07 87.93 25.86
C PRO A 490 107.89 88.46 24.66
N ILE A 491 107.26 88.50 23.48
CA ILE A 491 107.84 88.98 22.23
C ILE A 491 107.92 90.51 22.20
N GLN A 492 106.88 91.22 22.61
CA GLN A 492 106.89 92.70 22.70
C GLN A 492 107.94 93.21 23.71
N LYS A 493 108.09 92.52 24.86
CA LYS A 493 109.13 92.83 25.88
C LYS A 493 110.56 92.65 25.34
N LEU A 494 110.76 91.81 24.34
CA LEU A 494 112.05 91.56 23.71
C LEU A 494 112.42 92.73 22.76
N VAL A 495 111.48 93.13 21.89
CA VAL A 495 111.69 94.24 20.93
C VAL A 495 111.91 95.58 21.65
N GLY A 496 111.19 95.85 22.74
CA GLY A 496 111.40 97.09 23.52
C GLY A 496 112.79 97.19 24.16
N ARG A 497 113.39 96.05 24.54
CA ARG A 497 114.79 96.03 25.04
C ARG A 497 115.79 96.29 23.92
N PHE A 498 115.54 95.77 22.73
CA PHE A 498 116.39 95.95 21.56
C PHE A 498 116.57 97.44 21.20
N ILE A 499 115.48 98.23 21.18
CA ILE A 499 115.53 99.67 20.85
C ILE A 499 116.30 100.49 21.87
N ASN A 500 116.17 100.16 23.16
CA ASN A 500 116.90 100.85 24.22
C ASN A 500 118.43 100.63 24.13
N VAL A 501 118.85 99.47 23.61
CA VAL A 501 120.27 99.20 23.36
C VAL A 501 120.79 100.12 22.25
N ILE A 502 120.06 100.27 21.14
CA ILE A 502 120.46 101.15 20.03
C ILE A 502 120.55 102.61 20.50
N ASN A 503 119.59 103.10 21.29
CA ASN A 503 119.60 104.46 21.85
C ASN A 503 120.89 104.78 22.65
N ARG A 504 121.41 103.81 23.40
CA ARG A 504 122.62 104.01 24.23
C ARG A 504 123.90 104.06 23.40
N VAL A 505 123.99 103.28 22.32
CA VAL A 505 125.19 103.23 21.48
C VAL A 505 125.40 104.56 20.75
N GLN A 506 124.32 105.19 20.24
CA GLN A 506 124.43 106.45 19.50
C GLN A 506 124.87 107.64 20.37
N GLN A 507 124.42 107.71 21.65
CA GLN A 507 124.78 108.79 22.58
C GLN A 507 126.27 108.80 22.99
N GLY A 508 126.97 107.67 22.87
CA GLY A 508 128.40 107.59 23.12
C GLY A 508 129.26 108.17 22.00
N ILE A 509 128.72 108.23 20.77
CA ILE A 509 129.46 108.66 19.57
C ILE A 509 129.55 110.19 19.47
N ASP A 510 128.53 110.92 19.93
CA ASP A 510 128.49 112.40 19.85
C ASP A 510 129.40 113.10 20.89
N ALA A 511 129.83 112.41 21.95
CA ALA A 511 130.65 113.00 23.02
C ALA A 511 132.15 113.17 22.68
N MET A 512 132.64 112.70 21.52
CA MET A 512 134.08 112.68 21.21
C MET A 512 134.60 113.78 20.23
N ARG A 513 133.78 114.75 19.76
CA ARG A 513 134.14 115.51 18.53
C ARG A 513 134.64 116.98 18.61
N PHE A 514 134.75 117.70 19.74
CA PHE A 514 135.34 119.08 19.73
C PHE A 514 136.07 119.53 21.03
N GLY A 515 137.28 120.11 20.92
CA GLY A 515 138.05 120.71 22.03
C GLY A 515 139.10 121.79 21.66
N ARG A 516 139.49 122.59 22.69
CA ARG A 516 140.68 123.50 22.95
C ARG A 516 140.63 125.02 22.67
N GLY A 517 140.93 125.82 23.73
CA GLY A 517 141.68 127.10 23.70
C GLY A 517 141.62 128.03 24.96
N SER A 518 142.81 128.40 25.48
CA SER A 518 143.27 129.62 26.22
C SER A 518 143.31 129.79 27.79
N ASP A 519 144.53 130.19 28.22
CA ASP A 519 145.01 131.06 29.32
C ASP A 519 145.50 130.55 30.70
N ASN A 520 146.51 131.28 31.21
CA ASN A 520 147.69 130.86 31.96
C ASN A 520 148.08 131.98 32.97
N ASP A 521 148.41 131.68 34.23
CA ASP A 521 149.38 132.44 35.05
C ASP A 521 149.62 131.81 36.44
N SER A 522 150.70 132.21 37.11
CA SER A 522 151.37 131.51 38.21
C SER A 522 151.37 132.28 39.56
N GLN A 523 151.06 131.59 40.67
CA GLN A 523 151.89 131.51 41.90
C GLN A 523 151.28 130.56 42.96
N SER A 524 152.19 129.75 43.53
CA SER A 524 152.19 128.67 44.55
C SER A 524 151.86 129.16 46.00
N PRO A 525 151.97 128.38 47.11
CA PRO A 525 152.48 127.00 47.35
C PRO A 525 151.54 126.13 48.22
N GLU A 526 152.06 125.11 48.93
CA GLU A 526 151.39 124.13 49.83
C GLU A 526 150.03 124.48 50.48
N LEU A 527 149.29 123.38 50.74
CA LEU A 527 147.92 123.13 51.26
C LEU A 527 146.79 123.09 50.23
#